data_AF-A0AAV4MP69-F1
#
_entry.id   AF-A0AAV4MP69-F1
#
_cell.length_a   1.000
_cell.length_b   1.000
_cell.length_c   1.000
_cell.angle_alpha   90.00
_cell.angle_beta   90.00
_cell.angle_gamma   90.00
#
_symmetry.space_group_name_H-M   'P 1'
#
loop_
_entity.id
_entity.type
_entity.pdbx_description
1 polymer ?
#
loop_
_entity_poly.entity_id
_entity_poly.type
_entity_poly.pdbx_seq_one_letter_code
_entity_poly.pdbx_strand_id
1 'polypeptide(L)' 'MLQQQSAYLANLHLCHDLWEHADYLSSKEHSREFFLELDEECGCLSLHSPFSALVHYVRKGLYKLKDGT' A
#
# COMPACT_ATOMS: atom_id res chain seq x y z
N MET A 1 -8.04 -27.47 -12.88
CA MET A 1 -7.13 -26.63 -13.69
C MET A 1 -7.75 -25.25 -14.00
N LEU A 2 -8.89 -25.19 -14.70
CA LEU A 2 -9.60 -23.92 -15.01
C LEU A 2 -10.01 -23.11 -13.77
N GLN A 3 -10.57 -23.75 -12.74
CA GLN A 3 -10.95 -23.06 -11.49
C GLN A 3 -9.76 -22.42 -10.78
N GLN A 4 -8.61 -23.09 -10.79
CA GLN A 4 -7.39 -22.58 -10.15
C GLN A 4 -6.82 -21.37 -10.92
N GLN A 5 -6.82 -21.43 -12.25
CA GLN A 5 -6.43 -20.29 -13.08
C GLN A 5 -7.38 -19.10 -12.90
N SER A 6 -8.69 -19.36 -12.82
CA SER A 6 -9.69 -18.34 -12.51
C SER A 6 -9.45 -17.69 -11.15
N ALA A 7 -9.09 -18.47 -10.12
CA ALA A 7 -8.75 -17.93 -8.81
C ALA A 7 -7.48 -17.05 -8.84
N TYR A 8 -6.44 -17.46 -9.57
CA TYR A 8 -5.24 -16.63 -9.72
C TYR A 8 -5.51 -15.32 -10.44
N LEU A 9 -6.32 -15.35 -11.52
CA LEU A 9 -6.73 -14.14 -12.23
C LEU A 9 -7.60 -13.22 -11.37
N ALA A 10 -8.54 -13.79 -10.61
CA ALA A 10 -9.37 -13.03 -9.69
C ALA A 10 -8.52 -12.34 -8.60
N ASN A 11 -7.54 -13.04 -8.03
CA ASN A 11 -6.62 -12.45 -7.07
C ASN A 11 -5.77 -11.34 -7.70
N LEU A 12 -5.28 -11.53 -8.91
CA LEU A 12 -4.50 -10.50 -9.62
C LEU A 12 -5.33 -9.24 -9.84
N HIS A 13 -6.56 -9.37 -10.35
CA HIS A 13 -7.48 -8.24 -10.52
C HIS A 13 -7.76 -7.55 -9.18
N LEU A 14 -8.09 -8.31 -8.14
CA LEU A 14 -8.35 -7.76 -6.82
C LEU A 14 -7.15 -6.98 -6.26
N CYS A 15 -5.93 -7.48 -6.45
CA CYS A 15 -4.72 -6.79 -6.02
C CYS A 15 -4.54 -5.44 -6.73
N HIS A 16 -4.83 -5.37 -8.03
CA HIS A 16 -4.79 -4.11 -8.78
C HIS A 16 -5.88 -3.14 -8.30
N ASP A 17 -7.12 -3.60 -8.15
CA ASP A 17 -8.24 -2.77 -7.68
C ASP A 17 -7.96 -2.17 -6.29
N LEU A 18 -7.44 -2.99 -5.36
CA LEU A 18 -7.06 -2.53 -4.02
C LEU A 18 -5.92 -1.52 -4.06
N TRP A 19 -4.95 -1.70 -4.95
CA TRP A 19 -3.83 -0.78 -5.11
C TRP A 19 -4.30 0.58 -5.62
N GLU A 20 -5.11 0.60 -6.69
CA GLU A 20 -5.70 1.83 -7.22
C GLU A 20 -6.57 2.54 -6.17
N HIS A 21 -7.33 1.78 -5.39
CA HIS A 21 -8.12 2.35 -4.30
C HIS A 21 -7.24 2.98 -3.21
N ALA A 22 -6.13 2.33 -2.84
CA ALA A 22 -5.17 2.88 -1.88
C ALA A 22 -4.53 4.17 -2.40
N ASP A 23 -4.15 4.21 -3.68
CA ASP A 23 -3.55 5.39 -4.34
C ASP A 23 -4.53 6.58 -4.43
N TYR A 24 -5.81 6.28 -4.69
CA TYR A 24 -6.87 7.27 -4.63
C TYR A 24 -7.07 7.83 -3.21
N LEU A 25 -7.00 6.98 -2.17
CA LEU A 25 -7.16 7.44 -0.79
C LEU A 25 -5.93 8.17 -0.25
N SER A 26 -4.73 7.77 -0.65
CA SER A 26 -3.47 8.42 -0.23
C SER A 26 -3.29 9.80 -0.86
N SER A 27 -3.81 10.01 -2.07
CA SER A 27 -3.73 11.29 -2.78
C SER A 27 -4.71 12.36 -2.27
N LYS A 28 -5.66 12.02 -1.39
CA LYS A 28 -6.58 12.99 -0.77
C LYS A 28 -5.82 13.95 0.14
N GLU A 29 -6.22 15.22 0.14
CA GLU A 29 -5.51 16.32 0.82
C GLU A 29 -5.17 16.00 2.29
N HIS A 30 -6.09 15.41 3.05
CA HIS A 30 -5.89 15.10 4.47
C HIS A 30 -4.86 13.98 4.74
N SER A 31 -4.70 13.04 3.81
CA SER A 31 -3.80 11.89 3.95
C SER A 31 -2.49 12.08 3.18
N ARG A 32 -2.48 12.95 2.18
CA ARG A 32 -1.36 13.15 1.25
C ARG A 32 -0.06 13.51 1.96
N GLU A 33 -0.10 14.46 2.90
CA GLU A 33 1.10 14.89 3.63
C GLU A 33 1.70 13.74 4.45
N PHE A 34 0.86 12.99 5.17
CA PHE A 34 1.29 11.80 5.91
C PHE A 34 2.01 10.77 5.03
N PHE A 35 1.46 10.46 3.85
CA PHE A 35 2.08 9.49 2.94
C PHE A 35 3.33 10.03 2.25
N LEU A 36 3.39 11.33 1.93
CA LEU A 36 4.60 11.96 1.38
C LEU A 36 5.77 11.86 2.36
N GLU A 37 5.56 12.16 3.63
CA GLU A 37 6.62 12.03 4.61
C GLU A 37 7.04 10.57 4.84
N LEU A 38 6.10 9.62 4.73
CA LEU A 38 6.43 8.20 4.81
C LEU A 38 7.28 7.74 3.63
N ASP A 39 6.94 8.21 2.42
CA ASP A 39 7.68 7.96 1.20
C ASP A 39 9.11 8.54 1.27
N GLU A 40 9.29 9.72 1.88
CA GLU A 40 10.62 10.30 2.11
C GLU A 40 11.47 9.46 3.08
N GLU A 41 10.87 8.89 4.13
CA GLU A 41 11.60 8.08 5.12
C GLU A 41 11.88 6.64 4.66
N CYS A 42 10.92 6.02 3.99
CA CYS A 42 10.93 4.58 3.69
C CYS A 42 11.22 4.27 2.21
N GLY A 43 11.11 5.27 1.34
CA GLY A 43 10.98 5.10 -0.10
C GLY A 43 9.55 4.76 -0.52
N CYS A 44 9.15 5.25 -1.71
CA CYS A 44 7.83 4.98 -2.27
C CYS A 44 7.58 3.48 -2.46
N LEU A 45 6.42 3.01 -2.01
CA LEU A 45 5.97 1.67 -2.33
C LEU A 45 5.37 1.60 -3.75
N SER A 46 5.56 0.44 -4.36
CA SER A 46 4.86 0.02 -5.57
C SER A 46 4.25 -1.36 -5.37
N LEU A 47 3.27 -1.74 -6.20
CA LEU A 47 2.66 -3.07 -6.16
C LEU A 47 3.68 -4.22 -6.26
N HIS A 48 4.83 -3.96 -6.88
CA HIS A 48 5.90 -4.92 -7.08
C HIS A 48 7.03 -4.81 -6.04
N SER A 49 6.87 -3.96 -5.03
CA SER A 49 7.84 -3.82 -3.96
C SER A 49 7.98 -5.13 -3.17
N PRO A 50 9.18 -5.43 -2.64
CA PRO A 50 9.37 -6.61 -1.83
C PRO A 50 8.51 -6.53 -0.56
N PHE A 51 8.01 -7.68 -0.10
CA PHE A 51 7.16 -7.75 1.08
C PHE A 51 7.83 -7.16 2.34
N SER A 52 9.16 -7.22 2.44
CA SER A 52 9.92 -6.58 3.53
C SER A 52 9.80 -5.05 3.52
N ALA A 53 9.76 -4.42 2.34
CA ALA A 53 9.54 -2.97 2.23
C ALA A 53 8.13 -2.60 2.68
N LEU A 54 7.11 -3.39 2.28
CA LEU A 54 5.74 -3.21 2.75
C LEU A 54 5.65 -3.28 4.28
N VAL A 55 6.22 -4.32 4.89
CA VAL A 55 6.21 -4.49 6.36
C VAL A 55 6.90 -3.32 7.06
N HIS A 56 8.04 -2.86 6.53
CA HIS A 56 8.76 -1.71 7.07
C HIS A 56 7.91 -0.44 7.01
N TYR A 57 7.36 -0.13 5.83
CA TYR A 57 6.53 1.04 5.56
C TYR A 57 5.29 1.06 6.47
N VAL A 58 4.56 -0.06 6.56
CA VAL A 58 3.36 -0.16 7.42
C VAL A 58 3.71 0.04 8.89
N ARG A 59 4.79 -0.58 9.38
CA ARG A 59 5.23 -0.38 10.77
C ARG A 59 5.55 1.09 11.04
N LYS A 60 6.31 1.73 10.16
CA LYS A 60 6.65 3.16 10.25
C LYS A 60 5.41 4.04 10.26
N GLY A 61 4.44 3.77 9.39
CA GLY A 61 3.13 4.44 9.39
C GLY A 61 2.39 4.31 10.72
N LEU A 62 2.31 3.09 11.26
CA LEU A 62 1.67 2.85 12.55
C LEU A 62 2.38 3.56 13.71
N TYR A 63 3.72 3.63 13.70
CA TYR A 63 4.47 4.39 14.71
C TYR A 63 4.17 5.89 14.61
N LYS A 64 4.20 6.47 13.41
CA LYS A 64 3.85 7.89 13.19
C LYS A 64 2.43 8.22 13.66
N LEU A 65 1.46 7.35 13.36
CA LEU A 65 0.08 7.53 13.83
C LEU A 65 -0.04 7.50 15.35
N LYS A 66 0.78 6.68 16.03
CA LYS A 66 0.79 6.55 17.47
C LYS A 66 1.45 7.75 18.16
N ASP A 67 2.53 8.28 17.60
CA ASP A 67 3.26 9.41 18.17
C ASP A 67 2.59 10.77 17.88
N GLY A 68 1.66 10.82 16.92
CA GLY A 68 0.85 11.99 16.59
C GLY A 68 -0.47 12.15 17.38
N THR A 69 -0.67 11.38 18.47
CA THR A 69 -1.80 11.52 19.42
C THR A 69 -1.29 12.01 20.77
#